data_AF-G3TPF3-F1
#
_entry.id   AF-G3TPF3-F1
#
_cell.length_a   1.000
_cell.length_b   1.000
_cell.length_c   1.000
_cell.angle_alpha   90.00
_cell.angle_beta   90.00
_cell.angle_gamma   90.00
#
_symmetry.space_group_name_H-M   'P 1'
#
loop_
_entity.id
_entity.type
_entity.pdbx_description
1 polymer ?
#
loop_
_entity_poly.entity_id
_entity_poly.type
_entity_poly.pdbx_seq_one_letter_code
_entity_poly.pdbx_strand_id
1 'polypeptide(L)'
;MAATYCLDRVMAALAGLVLLSFGSLAISKIEDQAEQLFRSGHTNNWAVLVCTSRFWFNYRHVANTLSVYRSVKRLGIPDSHIVLMLADDMACNPRNPKPATVFSHKNMELNVYGDDVEVDYRSYEVTVENFLRVLTGRIPSSTPRSKRLLSDDRSNILIYMTAFYPSLYIFVSILFRVSFSAKKIATDPFATSSGCVLYLVFFTQSVRHGGNGFLKFQDSEEITNIELADAFEQMWQKRRYNELLFIIDTCQGASMYERFYSPNIMALASSQVGEDSLSHQPDPAIGVHLMDRYTFYVLEFLEEINPASQNNMNDLFQVCPKSLCVSTPGHRTDLFQRDPKNVLITDFFGSVRKVEITTETISLQLDSEIMEDRYKEDQMSEELMEPLKYAEQLPVAQIIHQKPKPKDWHPPGGFILGLWALIIMVFFKTYGIKHMKFIF
;
A
#
# COMPACT_ATOMS: atom_id res chain seq x y z
N MET A 1 -50.29 52.38 -44.13
CA MET A 1 -49.03 51.61 -44.23
C MET A 1 -48.00 51.92 -43.13
N ALA A 2 -48.16 52.96 -42.28
CA ALA A 2 -47.18 53.27 -41.23
C ALA A 2 -47.42 52.56 -39.87
N ALA A 3 -48.64 52.11 -39.59
CA ALA A 3 -49.00 51.52 -38.29
C ALA A 3 -48.55 50.05 -38.12
N THR A 4 -48.45 49.30 -39.23
CA THR A 4 -48.03 47.89 -39.22
C THR A 4 -46.53 47.71 -38.95
N TYR A 5 -45.69 48.63 -39.43
CA TYR A 5 -44.23 48.57 -39.22
C TYR A 5 -43.79 48.82 -37.76
N CYS A 6 -44.61 49.53 -36.97
CA CYS A 6 -44.30 49.81 -35.57
C CYS A 6 -44.58 48.59 -34.67
N LEU A 7 -45.63 47.83 -34.97
CA LEU A 7 -46.01 46.64 -34.22
C LEU A 7 -44.96 45.53 -34.38
N ASP A 8 -44.43 45.33 -35.58
CA ASP A 8 -43.43 44.29 -35.86
C ASP A 8 -42.09 44.55 -35.13
N ARG A 9 -41.67 45.82 -35.02
CA ARG A 9 -40.43 46.17 -34.29
C ARG A 9 -40.56 46.02 -32.78
N VAL A 10 -41.73 46.31 -32.22
CA VAL A 10 -41.99 46.13 -30.78
C VAL A 10 -42.07 44.64 -30.42
N MET A 11 -42.69 43.83 -31.27
CA MET A 11 -42.76 42.38 -31.09
C MET A 11 -41.38 41.72 -31.24
N ALA A 12 -40.53 42.18 -32.16
CA ALA A 12 -39.16 41.70 -32.30
C ALA A 12 -38.28 42.07 -31.09
N ALA A 13 -38.42 43.28 -30.54
CA ALA A 13 -37.69 43.70 -29.34
C ALA A 13 -38.13 42.92 -28.09
N LEU A 14 -39.43 42.67 -27.93
CA LEU A 14 -39.98 41.84 -26.86
C LEU A 14 -39.54 40.37 -26.98
N ALA A 15 -39.51 39.82 -28.19
CA ALA A 15 -38.99 38.47 -28.44
C ALA A 15 -37.49 38.37 -28.10
N GLY A 16 -36.69 39.39 -28.42
CA GLY A 16 -35.27 39.46 -28.06
C GLY A 16 -35.02 39.52 -26.55
N LEU A 17 -35.83 40.30 -25.81
CA LEU A 17 -35.76 40.39 -24.34
C LEU A 17 -36.18 39.09 -23.65
N VAL A 18 -37.16 38.38 -24.23
CA VAL A 18 -37.61 37.07 -23.74
C VAL A 18 -36.55 35.98 -24.01
N LEU A 19 -35.90 36.00 -25.17
CA LEU A 19 -34.80 35.06 -25.48
C LEU A 19 -33.57 35.29 -24.59
N LEU A 20 -33.25 36.55 -24.26
CA LEU A 20 -32.16 36.88 -23.33
C LEU A 20 -32.46 36.45 -21.89
N SER A 21 -33.72 36.55 -21.43
CA SER A 21 -34.09 36.10 -20.08
C SER A 21 -34.14 34.58 -19.96
N PHE A 22 -34.55 33.85 -20.99
CA PHE A 22 -34.49 32.39 -21.03
C PHE A 22 -33.06 31.85 -21.16
N GLY A 23 -32.17 32.53 -21.90
CA GLY A 23 -30.75 32.17 -21.98
C GLY A 23 -30.02 32.32 -20.64
N SER A 24 -30.30 33.39 -19.89
CA SER A 24 -29.71 33.61 -18.56
C SER A 24 -30.16 32.57 -17.53
N LEU A 25 -31.41 32.08 -17.62
CA LEU A 25 -31.96 31.07 -16.71
C LEU A 25 -31.43 29.65 -17.02
N ALA A 26 -31.09 29.36 -18.27
CA ALA A 26 -30.46 28.10 -18.66
C ALA A 26 -28.99 28.05 -18.20
N ILE A 27 -28.27 29.16 -18.34
CA ILE A 27 -26.87 29.28 -17.89
C ILE A 27 -26.78 29.15 -16.36
N SER A 28 -27.64 29.82 -15.60
CA SER A 28 -27.63 29.71 -14.13
C SER A 28 -27.91 28.29 -13.64
N LYS A 29 -28.77 27.54 -14.36
CA LYS A 29 -29.11 26.16 -14.02
C LYS A 29 -27.95 25.19 -14.33
N ILE A 30 -27.20 25.43 -15.40
CA ILE A 30 -25.97 24.70 -15.72
C ILE A 30 -24.88 25.00 -14.69
N GLU A 31 -24.78 26.26 -14.24
CA GLU A 31 -23.82 26.70 -13.21
C GLU A 31 -24.13 26.09 -11.83
N ASP A 32 -25.41 26.06 -11.42
CA ASP A 32 -25.88 25.37 -10.21
C ASP A 32 -25.66 23.84 -10.26
N GLN A 33 -25.84 23.23 -11.44
CA GLN A 33 -25.57 21.80 -11.66
C GLN A 33 -24.07 21.51 -11.65
N ALA A 34 -23.24 22.40 -12.22
CA ALA A 34 -21.79 22.30 -12.16
C ALA A 34 -21.28 22.47 -10.72
N GLU A 35 -21.82 23.42 -9.94
CA GLU A 35 -21.50 23.56 -8.51
C GLU A 35 -21.91 22.31 -7.72
N GLN A 36 -23.06 21.70 -8.01
CA GLN A 36 -23.44 20.40 -7.44
C GLN A 36 -22.52 19.25 -7.89
N LEU A 37 -22.02 19.30 -9.13
CA LEU A 37 -21.08 18.34 -9.69
C LEU A 37 -19.72 18.39 -8.97
N PHE A 38 -19.22 19.59 -8.67
CA PHE A 38 -17.98 19.82 -7.91
C PHE A 38 -18.12 19.73 -6.39
N ARG A 39 -19.28 19.27 -5.86
CA ARG A 39 -19.47 19.08 -4.40
C ARG A 39 -18.57 18.01 -3.77
N SER A 40 -17.97 17.10 -4.54
CA SER A 40 -16.87 16.29 -4.02
C SER A 40 -15.65 17.20 -3.98
N GLY A 41 -15.27 17.66 -2.78
CA GLY A 41 -14.15 18.61 -2.60
C GLY A 41 -12.77 18.10 -3.06
N HIS A 42 -12.68 16.87 -3.59
CA HIS A 42 -11.47 16.24 -4.11
C HIS A 42 -11.60 15.96 -5.62
N THR A 43 -10.48 15.99 -6.33
CA THR A 43 -10.41 15.78 -7.79
C THR A 43 -9.95 14.40 -8.20
N ASN A 44 -9.29 13.67 -7.31
CA ASN A 44 -8.65 12.39 -7.62
C ASN A 44 -8.27 11.65 -6.33
N ASN A 45 -8.21 10.32 -6.46
CA ASN A 45 -7.91 9.43 -5.34
C ASN A 45 -6.58 8.70 -5.61
N TRP A 46 -5.80 8.55 -4.55
CA TRP A 46 -4.52 7.85 -4.51
C TRP A 46 -4.55 6.74 -3.48
N ALA A 47 -3.82 5.66 -3.72
CA ALA A 47 -3.66 4.57 -2.76
C ALA A 47 -2.18 4.28 -2.49
N VAL A 48 -1.83 4.04 -1.22
CA VAL A 48 -0.52 3.53 -0.80
C VAL A 48 -0.77 2.24 -0.04
N LEU A 49 -0.37 1.11 -0.63
CA LEU A 49 -0.68 -0.22 -0.13
C LEU A 49 0.60 -0.93 0.28
N VAL A 50 0.73 -1.29 1.55
CA VAL A 50 2.00 -1.74 2.14
C VAL A 50 1.83 -3.05 2.89
N CYS A 51 2.53 -4.09 2.43
CA CYS A 51 2.81 -5.29 3.20
C CYS A 51 4.24 -5.23 3.74
N THR A 52 4.39 -5.13 5.06
CA THR A 52 5.71 -4.99 5.69
C THR A 52 6.35 -6.32 6.11
N SER A 53 5.60 -7.42 6.01
CA SER A 53 6.01 -8.72 6.54
C SER A 53 6.68 -9.62 5.52
N ARG A 54 7.60 -10.46 6.00
CA ARG A 54 8.32 -11.45 5.19
C ARG A 54 8.00 -12.88 5.61
N PHE A 55 8.50 -13.82 4.81
CA PHE A 55 8.43 -15.26 5.02
C PHE A 55 7.06 -15.88 4.73
N TRP A 56 7.10 -17.16 4.38
CA TRP A 56 5.93 -17.94 3.94
C TRP A 56 4.79 -17.98 4.96
N PHE A 57 5.10 -17.97 6.27
CA PHE A 57 4.05 -17.99 7.30
C PHE A 57 3.21 -16.70 7.33
N ASN A 58 3.69 -15.62 6.72
CA ASN A 58 2.99 -14.34 6.57
C ASN A 58 2.36 -14.18 5.18
N TYR A 59 2.13 -15.28 4.46
CA TYR A 59 1.46 -15.28 3.15
C TYR A 59 0.22 -14.39 3.10
N ARG A 60 -0.61 -14.45 4.15
CA ARG A 60 -1.83 -13.64 4.29
C ARG A 60 -1.61 -12.13 4.16
N HIS A 61 -0.51 -11.58 4.63
CA HIS A 61 -0.27 -10.12 4.53
C HIS A 61 -0.09 -9.69 3.07
N VAL A 62 0.63 -10.49 2.28
CA VAL A 62 0.77 -10.24 0.83
C VAL A 62 -0.57 -10.44 0.13
N ALA A 63 -1.31 -11.50 0.46
CA ALA A 63 -2.63 -11.75 -0.12
C ALA A 63 -3.66 -10.66 0.24
N ASN A 64 -3.65 -10.16 1.47
CA ASN A 64 -4.45 -9.01 1.94
C ASN A 64 -4.18 -7.77 1.07
N THR A 65 -2.92 -7.34 0.97
CA THR A 65 -2.53 -6.14 0.21
C THR A 65 -2.89 -6.27 -1.27
N LEU A 66 -2.64 -7.42 -1.88
CA LEU A 66 -3.02 -7.68 -3.28
C LEU A 66 -4.54 -7.69 -3.49
N SER A 67 -5.30 -8.15 -2.50
CA SER A 67 -6.76 -8.13 -2.58
C SER A 67 -7.32 -6.72 -2.46
N VAL A 68 -6.76 -5.89 -1.57
CA VAL A 68 -7.10 -4.46 -1.48
C VAL A 68 -6.70 -3.73 -2.78
N TYR A 69 -5.53 -4.02 -3.34
CA TYR A 69 -5.07 -3.51 -4.64
C TYR A 69 -6.08 -3.78 -5.74
N ARG A 70 -6.57 -5.01 -5.83
CA ARG A 70 -7.61 -5.38 -6.79
C ARG A 70 -8.91 -4.60 -6.56
N SER A 71 -9.34 -4.44 -5.31
CA SER A 71 -10.58 -3.71 -4.99
C SER A 71 -10.51 -2.24 -5.39
N VAL A 72 -9.38 -1.56 -5.13
CA VAL A 72 -9.20 -0.15 -5.53
C VAL A 72 -9.15 0.01 -7.05
N LYS A 73 -8.49 -0.91 -7.77
CA LYS A 73 -8.49 -0.94 -9.24
C LYS A 73 -9.89 -1.13 -9.81
N ARG A 74 -10.64 -2.09 -9.26
CA ARG A 74 -12.01 -2.39 -9.66
C ARG A 74 -12.95 -1.19 -9.46
N LEU A 75 -12.70 -0.38 -8.43
CA LEU A 75 -13.45 0.86 -8.15
C LEU A 75 -12.92 2.08 -8.93
N GLY A 76 -11.90 1.89 -9.78
CA GLY A 76 -11.49 2.84 -10.81
C GLY A 76 -10.19 3.60 -10.53
N ILE A 77 -9.49 3.35 -9.42
CA ILE A 77 -8.17 3.97 -9.18
C ILE A 77 -7.15 3.31 -10.13
N PRO A 78 -6.51 4.06 -11.04
CA PRO A 78 -5.55 3.50 -11.98
C PRO A 78 -4.20 3.19 -11.31
N ASP A 79 -3.41 2.28 -11.88
CA ASP A 79 -2.08 1.90 -11.35
C ASP A 79 -1.14 3.09 -11.16
N SER A 80 -1.22 4.09 -12.03
CA SER A 80 -0.44 5.34 -11.89
C SER A 80 -0.72 6.12 -10.60
N HIS A 81 -1.81 5.80 -9.90
CA HIS A 81 -2.24 6.41 -8.63
C HIS A 81 -2.14 5.44 -7.44
N ILE A 82 -1.61 4.23 -7.64
CA ILE A 82 -1.43 3.23 -6.60
C ILE A 82 0.07 3.01 -6.40
N VAL A 83 0.56 3.20 -5.19
CA VAL A 83 1.92 2.80 -4.80
C VAL A 83 1.84 1.49 -4.03
N LEU A 84 2.32 0.40 -4.62
CA LEU A 84 2.29 -0.94 -4.04
C LEU A 84 3.67 -1.37 -3.52
N MET A 85 3.75 -1.66 -2.21
CA MET A 85 4.97 -2.10 -1.53
C MET A 85 4.78 -3.52 -0.96
N LEU A 86 5.54 -4.49 -1.46
CA LEU A 86 5.49 -5.88 -0.99
C LEU A 86 6.86 -6.34 -0.47
N ALA A 87 6.96 -6.54 0.84
CA ALA A 87 8.21 -6.93 1.50
C ALA A 87 8.71 -8.35 1.11
N ASP A 88 7.86 -9.20 0.53
CA ASP A 88 8.22 -10.52 0.07
C ASP A 88 7.30 -10.95 -1.09
N ASP A 89 7.77 -11.89 -1.91
CA ASP A 89 7.03 -12.39 -3.08
C ASP A 89 6.57 -13.83 -2.83
N MET A 90 5.28 -13.98 -2.54
CA MET A 90 4.65 -15.29 -2.32
C MET A 90 4.44 -16.07 -3.62
N ALA A 91 4.30 -15.38 -4.75
CA ALA A 91 4.08 -16.03 -6.05
C ALA A 91 5.35 -16.77 -6.52
N CYS A 92 6.52 -16.19 -6.24
CA CYS A 92 7.83 -16.76 -6.56
C CYS A 92 8.46 -17.60 -5.43
N ASN A 93 7.75 -17.83 -4.32
CA ASN A 93 8.30 -18.55 -3.18
C ASN A 93 8.44 -20.06 -3.48
N PRO A 94 9.59 -20.71 -3.19
CA PRO A 94 9.77 -22.15 -3.41
C PRO A 94 8.80 -23.04 -2.63
N ARG A 95 8.19 -22.53 -1.55
CA ARG A 95 7.17 -23.25 -0.78
C ARG A 95 5.79 -23.17 -1.41
N ASN A 96 5.58 -22.32 -2.42
CA ASN A 96 4.29 -22.17 -3.06
C ASN A 96 3.99 -23.39 -3.93
N PRO A 97 2.97 -24.21 -3.59
CA PRO A 97 2.60 -25.37 -4.39
C PRO A 97 2.00 -24.96 -5.75
N LYS A 98 1.61 -23.70 -5.93
CA LYS A 98 1.05 -23.14 -7.16
C LYS A 98 1.90 -21.93 -7.61
N PRO A 99 3.00 -22.17 -8.37
CA PRO A 99 3.90 -21.11 -8.80
C PRO A 99 3.19 -19.98 -9.53
N ALA A 100 3.70 -18.75 -9.39
CA ALA A 100 3.18 -17.54 -10.01
C ALA A 100 1.72 -17.17 -9.62
N THR A 101 1.21 -17.72 -8.51
CA THR A 101 -0.15 -17.44 -8.03
C THR A 101 -0.19 -17.10 -6.55
N VAL A 102 -1.12 -16.22 -6.19
CA VAL A 102 -1.49 -15.92 -4.79
C VAL A 102 -3.02 -15.97 -4.68
N PHE A 103 -3.54 -16.61 -3.64
CA PHE A 103 -4.98 -16.78 -3.42
C PHE A 103 -5.37 -16.22 -2.06
N SER A 104 -6.43 -15.42 -2.02
CA SER A 104 -7.01 -14.89 -0.79
C SER A 104 -8.17 -15.73 -0.25
N HIS A 105 -8.67 -16.69 -1.04
CA HIS A 105 -9.83 -17.52 -0.71
C HIS A 105 -9.56 -19.01 -0.88
N LYS A 106 -10.17 -19.85 -0.04
CA LYS A 106 -10.01 -21.32 -0.06
C LYS A 106 -10.41 -21.99 -1.38
N ASN A 107 -11.41 -21.43 -2.07
CA ASN A 107 -11.85 -21.98 -3.35
C ASN A 107 -10.81 -21.77 -4.45
N MET A 108 -9.82 -20.88 -4.24
CA MET A 108 -8.76 -20.56 -5.20
C MET A 108 -9.29 -20.20 -6.59
N GLU A 109 -10.51 -19.65 -6.66
CA GLU A 109 -11.14 -19.23 -7.92
C GLU A 109 -10.42 -18.03 -8.54
N LEU A 110 -9.74 -17.25 -7.69
CA LEU A 110 -9.15 -15.99 -8.07
C LEU A 110 -7.68 -15.87 -7.66
N ASN A 111 -6.81 -15.78 -8.66
CA ASN A 111 -5.41 -15.39 -8.46
C ASN A 111 -5.33 -13.87 -8.26
N VAL A 112 -4.98 -13.41 -7.05
CA VAL A 112 -4.84 -11.99 -6.73
C VAL A 112 -3.50 -11.39 -7.16
N TYR A 113 -2.52 -12.23 -7.54
CA TYR A 113 -1.25 -11.76 -8.11
C TYR A 113 -1.39 -11.45 -9.60
N GLY A 114 -2.02 -12.35 -10.37
CA GLY A 114 -2.38 -12.14 -11.79
C GLY A 114 -1.28 -11.57 -12.70
N ASP A 115 -1.66 -11.11 -13.89
CA ASP A 115 -0.76 -10.43 -14.84
C ASP A 115 -0.87 -8.88 -14.73
N ASP A 116 -1.81 -8.38 -13.91
CA ASP A 116 -2.24 -6.97 -13.87
C ASP A 116 -1.78 -6.24 -12.58
N VAL A 117 -0.83 -6.82 -11.85
CA VAL A 117 -0.28 -6.23 -10.62
C VAL A 117 1.06 -5.55 -10.90
N GLU A 118 1.11 -4.25 -10.67
CA GLU A 118 2.34 -3.46 -10.72
C GLU A 118 2.89 -3.28 -9.29
N VAL A 119 3.95 -4.02 -8.96
CA VAL A 119 4.64 -3.87 -7.66
C VAL A 119 5.77 -2.85 -7.78
N ASP A 120 5.58 -1.68 -7.17
CA ASP A 120 6.52 -0.55 -7.21
C ASP A 120 7.76 -0.75 -6.34
N TYR A 121 7.58 -1.23 -5.11
CA TYR A 121 8.67 -1.48 -4.17
C TYR A 121 8.67 -2.96 -3.78
N ARG A 122 9.76 -3.66 -4.13
CA ARG A 122 9.88 -5.11 -3.95
C ARG A 122 10.94 -5.44 -2.92
N SER A 123 10.61 -6.37 -2.02
CA SER A 123 11.57 -6.98 -1.10
C SER A 123 12.43 -5.94 -0.37
N TYR A 124 13.73 -5.89 -0.62
CA TYR A 124 14.68 -4.98 0.03
C TYR A 124 14.37 -3.49 -0.16
N GLU A 125 13.53 -3.10 -1.13
CA GLU A 125 13.12 -1.72 -1.31
C GLU A 125 12.01 -1.29 -0.32
N VAL A 126 11.35 -2.24 0.36
CA VAL A 126 10.28 -1.96 1.33
C VAL A 126 10.86 -1.63 2.69
N THR A 127 11.48 -0.47 2.80
CA THR A 127 12.09 0.04 4.05
C THR A 127 11.24 1.15 4.66
N VAL A 128 11.44 1.42 5.95
CA VAL A 128 10.78 2.56 6.63
C VAL A 128 11.16 3.86 5.92
N GLU A 129 12.43 4.00 5.55
CA GLU A 129 12.93 5.17 4.83
C GLU A 129 12.21 5.40 3.50
N ASN A 130 12.09 4.37 2.66
CA ASN A 130 11.42 4.53 1.36
C ASN A 130 9.94 4.84 1.53
N PHE A 131 9.26 4.19 2.47
CA PHE A 131 7.87 4.48 2.78
C PHE A 131 7.66 5.94 3.21
N LEU A 132 8.46 6.44 4.17
CA LEU A 132 8.38 7.82 4.62
C LEU A 132 8.76 8.83 3.51
N ARG A 133 9.71 8.50 2.64
CA ARG A 133 10.07 9.32 1.48
C ARG A 133 8.93 9.41 0.46
N VAL A 134 8.20 8.31 0.23
CA VAL A 134 7.00 8.29 -0.62
C VAL A 134 5.95 9.25 -0.09
N LEU A 135 5.60 9.13 1.19
CA LEU A 135 4.60 9.98 1.84
C LEU A 135 5.01 11.46 1.78
N THR A 136 6.21 11.78 2.24
CA THR A 136 6.71 13.17 2.36
C THR A 136 7.16 13.78 1.02
N GLY A 137 7.20 13.00 -0.06
CA GLY A 137 7.70 13.42 -1.37
C GLY A 137 9.19 13.72 -1.42
N ARG A 138 9.99 13.21 -0.47
CA ARG A 138 11.45 13.39 -0.44
C ARG A 138 12.14 12.30 -1.27
N ILE A 139 11.84 12.29 -2.56
CA ILE A 139 12.32 11.28 -3.51
C ILE A 139 13.26 11.96 -4.52
N PRO A 140 14.38 11.33 -4.93
CA PRO A 140 15.24 11.85 -6.00
C PRO A 140 14.48 12.11 -7.30
N SER A 141 14.89 13.15 -8.04
CA SER A 141 14.30 13.52 -9.33
C SER A 141 14.48 12.47 -10.43
N SER A 142 15.37 11.50 -10.23
CA SER A 142 15.59 10.34 -11.12
C SER A 142 14.64 9.16 -10.87
N THR A 143 13.92 9.11 -9.74
CA THR A 143 13.05 7.98 -9.41
C THR A 143 11.89 7.87 -10.41
N PRO A 144 11.51 6.70 -10.92
CA PRO A 144 10.39 6.56 -11.86
C PRO A 144 9.07 7.15 -11.32
N ARG A 145 8.17 7.56 -12.22
CA ARG A 145 6.87 8.14 -11.84
C ARG A 145 5.99 7.18 -11.03
N SER A 146 5.96 5.88 -11.38
CA SER A 146 5.18 4.86 -10.68
C SER A 146 5.55 4.73 -9.20
N LYS A 147 6.84 4.87 -8.88
CA LYS A 147 7.34 4.85 -7.50
C LYS A 147 7.10 6.14 -6.69
N ARG A 148 6.33 7.12 -7.19
CA ARG A 148 6.09 8.42 -6.55
C ARG A 148 4.61 8.64 -6.24
N LEU A 149 4.35 9.14 -5.05
CA LEU A 149 3.06 9.74 -4.72
C LEU A 149 3.02 11.18 -5.25
N LEU A 150 2.22 11.45 -6.28
CA LEU A 150 2.11 12.78 -6.91
C LEU A 150 0.76 13.46 -6.57
N SER A 151 0.35 13.34 -5.31
CA SER A 151 -0.86 13.94 -4.77
C SER A 151 -0.70 15.43 -4.44
N ASP A 152 -1.83 16.13 -4.36
CA ASP A 152 -1.97 17.56 -4.11
C ASP A 152 -3.04 17.86 -3.03
N ASP A 153 -3.39 19.13 -2.84
CA ASP A 153 -4.39 19.59 -1.86
C ASP A 153 -5.83 19.25 -2.22
N ARG A 154 -6.08 18.63 -3.39
CA ARG A 154 -7.39 18.14 -3.82
C ARG A 154 -7.41 16.62 -3.94
N SER A 155 -6.36 15.95 -3.49
CA SER A 155 -6.21 14.50 -3.57
C SER A 155 -6.68 13.83 -2.29
N ASN A 156 -7.60 12.87 -2.36
CA ASN A 156 -7.86 11.98 -1.23
C ASN A 156 -6.91 10.79 -1.29
N ILE A 157 -6.38 10.38 -0.13
CA ILE A 157 -5.36 9.33 -0.05
C ILE A 157 -5.85 8.19 0.85
N LEU A 158 -5.90 6.98 0.30
CA LEU A 158 -6.04 5.75 1.06
C LEU A 158 -4.64 5.19 1.37
N ILE A 159 -4.35 4.95 2.64
CA ILE A 159 -3.15 4.23 3.06
C ILE A 159 -3.62 2.94 3.75
N TYR A 160 -3.29 1.79 3.18
CA TYR A 160 -3.57 0.49 3.77
C TYR A 160 -2.25 -0.20 4.13
N MET A 161 -2.12 -0.61 5.39
CA MET A 161 -0.95 -1.32 5.89
C MET A 161 -1.36 -2.63 6.55
N THR A 162 -0.60 -3.69 6.30
CA THR A 162 -0.76 -4.97 6.99
C THR A 162 0.61 -5.53 7.38
N ALA A 163 0.69 -6.05 8.60
CA ALA A 163 1.95 -6.44 9.21
C ALA A 163 1.80 -7.55 10.25
N PHE A 164 2.91 -8.22 10.51
CA PHE A 164 3.08 -9.04 11.69
C PHE A 164 3.49 -8.15 12.86
N TYR A 165 2.67 -8.14 13.90
CA TYR A 165 3.09 -7.65 15.21
C TYR A 165 3.44 -8.86 16.09
N PRO A 166 4.62 -8.89 16.74
CA PRO A 166 4.99 -9.99 17.61
C PRO A 166 4.15 -9.93 18.90
N SER A 167 2.96 -10.50 18.87
CA SER A 167 2.25 -10.92 20.08
C SER A 167 3.01 -12.08 20.72
N LEU A 168 3.30 -11.93 22.02
CA LEU A 168 4.13 -12.83 22.85
C LEU A 168 3.74 -14.31 22.73
N TYR A 169 2.47 -14.60 22.43
CA TYR A 169 1.93 -15.97 22.38
C TYR A 169 2.53 -16.84 21.27
N ILE A 170 2.89 -16.26 20.12
CA ILE A 170 3.45 -17.03 19.00
C ILE A 170 4.91 -17.39 19.26
N PHE A 171 5.70 -16.47 19.83
CA PHE A 171 7.09 -16.75 20.17
C PHE A 171 7.21 -17.82 21.26
N VAL A 172 6.36 -17.75 22.30
CA VAL A 172 6.31 -18.79 23.33
C VAL A 172 5.85 -20.13 22.75
N SER A 173 4.85 -20.15 21.86
CA SER A 173 4.39 -21.40 21.22
C SER A 173 5.44 -22.02 20.29
N ILE A 174 6.16 -21.22 19.51
CA ILE A 174 7.24 -21.71 18.64
C ILE A 174 8.42 -22.20 19.48
N LEU A 175 8.82 -21.48 20.53
CA LEU A 175 9.85 -21.95 21.46
C LEU A 175 9.42 -23.23 22.19
N PHE A 176 8.17 -23.36 22.61
CA PHE A 176 7.67 -24.60 23.22
C PHE A 176 7.63 -25.76 22.22
N ARG A 177 7.28 -25.52 20.95
CA ARG A 177 7.24 -26.55 19.89
C ARG A 177 8.65 -26.99 19.48
N VAL A 178 9.60 -26.06 19.40
CA VAL A 178 11.03 -26.35 19.17
C VAL A 178 11.63 -27.06 20.39
N SER A 179 11.26 -26.66 21.61
CA SER A 179 11.72 -27.30 22.85
C SER A 179 11.15 -28.71 23.01
N PHE A 180 9.91 -28.98 22.59
CA PHE A 180 9.35 -30.34 22.54
C PHE A 180 9.98 -31.23 21.46
N SER A 181 10.35 -30.65 20.31
CA SER A 181 11.11 -31.37 19.28
C SER A 181 12.53 -31.71 19.75
N ALA A 182 13.18 -30.78 20.46
CA ALA A 182 14.48 -31.00 21.09
C ALA A 182 14.43 -31.94 22.31
N LYS A 183 13.28 -32.03 23.01
CA LYS A 183 13.08 -32.98 24.12
C LYS A 183 13.04 -34.45 23.68
N LYS A 184 12.97 -34.70 22.36
CA LYS A 184 13.16 -36.05 21.79
C LYS A 184 14.64 -36.42 21.60
N ILE A 185 15.59 -35.50 21.87
CA ILE A 185 17.03 -35.69 21.60
C ILE A 185 17.93 -35.57 22.85
N ALA A 186 17.43 -35.13 24.01
CA ALA A 186 18.27 -34.97 25.20
C ALA A 186 17.80 -35.82 26.39
N THR A 187 18.27 -37.06 26.46
CA THR A 187 18.44 -37.79 27.71
C THR A 187 19.74 -37.36 28.36
N ASP A 188 19.74 -36.27 29.14
CA ASP A 188 20.90 -35.91 29.97
C ASP A 188 20.46 -35.15 31.25
N PRO A 189 20.73 -35.66 32.47
CA PRO A 189 20.08 -35.20 33.71
C PRO A 189 20.84 -34.07 34.45
N PHE A 190 21.49 -33.13 33.76
CA PHE A 190 22.32 -32.09 34.41
C PHE A 190 22.03 -30.64 34.03
N ALA A 191 20.87 -30.35 33.42
CA ALA A 191 20.47 -28.98 33.04
C ALA A 191 19.36 -28.41 33.96
N THR A 192 19.56 -28.48 35.27
CA THR A 192 18.77 -27.73 36.27
C THR A 192 19.70 -26.88 37.11
N SER A 193 20.22 -25.81 36.51
CA SER A 193 20.81 -24.70 37.28
C SER A 193 19.98 -23.44 37.06
N SER A 194 19.56 -22.87 38.20
CA SER A 194 18.57 -21.80 38.35
C SER A 194 18.91 -20.47 37.63
N GLY A 195 20.05 -20.38 36.95
CA GLY A 195 20.44 -19.24 36.12
C GLY A 195 19.79 -19.22 34.73
N CYS A 196 19.47 -20.38 34.15
CA CYS A 196 18.85 -20.44 32.81
C CYS A 196 17.36 -20.06 32.84
N VAL A 197 16.68 -20.35 33.96
CA VAL A 197 15.28 -19.98 34.18
C VAL A 197 15.16 -18.48 34.47
N LEU A 198 16.11 -17.88 35.21
CA LEU A 198 16.05 -16.46 35.56
C LEU A 198 16.35 -15.54 34.35
N TYR A 199 17.26 -15.93 33.46
CA TYR A 199 17.49 -15.19 32.20
C TYR A 199 16.29 -15.24 31.25
N LEU A 200 15.58 -16.38 31.20
CA LEU A 200 14.31 -16.48 30.47
C LEU A 200 13.25 -15.56 31.09
N VAL A 201 13.18 -15.48 32.43
CA VAL A 201 12.22 -14.65 33.15
C VAL A 201 12.50 -13.14 32.96
N PHE A 202 13.76 -12.70 32.99
CA PHE A 202 14.10 -11.28 32.75
C PHE A 202 13.85 -10.85 31.28
N PHE A 203 14.13 -11.72 30.30
CA PHE A 203 13.69 -11.47 28.92
C PHE A 203 12.16 -11.46 28.80
N THR A 204 11.44 -12.33 29.52
CA THR A 204 9.97 -12.34 29.47
C THR A 204 9.29 -11.19 30.20
N GLN A 205 9.99 -10.47 31.10
CA GLN A 205 9.42 -9.32 31.82
C GLN A 205 9.58 -8.03 31.00
N SER A 206 10.73 -7.85 30.32
CA SER A 206 10.94 -6.74 29.37
C SER A 206 10.20 -6.91 28.03
N VAL A 207 9.69 -8.12 27.75
CA VAL A 207 8.94 -8.47 26.53
C VAL A 207 7.48 -8.82 26.87
N ARG A 208 7.01 -8.59 28.10
CA ARG A 208 5.60 -8.84 28.50
C ARG A 208 4.60 -7.82 27.91
N HIS A 209 5.12 -6.79 27.25
CA HIS A 209 4.37 -5.83 26.46
C HIS A 209 5.24 -5.51 25.24
N GLY A 210 4.98 -6.15 24.10
CA GLY A 210 5.44 -5.54 22.84
C GLY A 210 4.99 -4.08 22.86
N GLY A 211 5.90 -3.15 22.62
CA GLY A 211 5.67 -1.72 22.87
C GLY A 211 4.54 -1.14 22.01
N ASN A 212 3.66 -0.39 22.66
CA ASN A 212 2.59 0.34 21.99
C ASN A 212 3.20 1.38 21.03
N GLY A 213 2.62 1.50 19.83
CA GLY A 213 2.96 2.57 18.90
C GLY A 213 4.19 2.33 18.01
N PHE A 214 4.52 1.09 17.69
CA PHE A 214 5.45 0.79 16.58
C PHE A 214 4.99 -0.38 15.71
N LEU A 215 5.51 -0.45 14.49
CA LEU A 215 5.24 -1.49 13.50
C LEU A 215 6.55 -1.98 12.88
N LYS A 216 6.70 -3.29 12.68
CA LYS A 216 7.91 -3.86 12.08
C LYS A 216 7.87 -3.81 10.56
N PHE A 217 9.02 -3.50 9.98
CA PHE A 217 9.35 -3.60 8.56
C PHE A 217 10.41 -4.69 8.36
N GLN A 218 10.06 -5.71 7.58
CA GLN A 218 10.94 -6.82 7.21
C GLN A 218 11.62 -7.56 8.39
N ASP A 219 11.03 -7.51 9.58
CA ASP A 219 11.59 -8.04 10.83
C ASP A 219 12.92 -7.41 11.28
N SER A 220 13.39 -6.34 10.61
CA SER A 220 14.68 -5.68 10.89
C SER A 220 14.55 -4.21 11.29
N GLU A 221 13.60 -3.49 10.70
CA GLU A 221 13.34 -2.08 10.95
C GLU A 221 12.01 -1.91 11.70
N GLU A 222 11.86 -0.78 12.39
CA GLU A 222 10.65 -0.44 13.13
C GLU A 222 10.27 1.00 12.78
N ILE A 223 9.00 1.24 12.46
CA ILE A 223 8.42 2.58 12.34
C ILE A 223 7.54 2.85 13.54
N THR A 224 7.66 4.03 14.12
CA THR A 224 6.85 4.46 15.27
C THR A 224 5.63 5.26 14.85
N ASN A 225 4.62 5.32 15.72
CA ASN A 225 3.43 6.14 15.53
C ASN A 225 3.76 7.65 15.50
N ILE A 226 4.85 8.07 16.15
CA ILE A 226 5.34 9.46 16.11
C ILE A 226 5.93 9.76 14.73
N GLU A 227 6.81 8.91 14.19
CA GLU A 227 7.36 9.11 12.84
C GLU A 227 6.28 9.15 11.76
N LEU A 228 5.24 8.31 11.91
CA LEU A 228 4.10 8.33 11.00
C LEU A 228 3.26 9.60 11.15
N ALA A 229 3.00 10.06 12.38
CA ALA A 229 2.31 11.32 12.64
C ALA A 229 3.06 12.51 12.03
N ASP A 230 4.37 12.57 12.23
CA ASP A 230 5.23 13.63 11.69
C ASP A 230 5.32 13.58 10.15
N ALA A 231 5.20 12.39 9.55
CA ALA A 231 5.12 12.25 8.10
C ALA A 231 3.80 12.83 7.56
N PHE A 232 2.67 12.54 8.21
CA PHE A 232 1.38 13.11 7.84
C PHE A 232 1.33 14.62 8.05
N GLU A 233 1.95 15.14 9.10
CA GLU A 233 2.09 16.59 9.28
C GLU A 233 2.89 17.23 8.14
N GLN A 234 3.98 16.60 7.72
CA GLN A 234 4.74 17.09 6.59
C GLN A 234 3.95 17.02 5.27
N MET A 235 3.09 16.01 5.10
CA MET A 235 2.19 15.95 3.95
C MET A 235 1.18 17.10 3.98
N TRP A 236 0.61 17.39 5.16
CA TRP A 236 -0.35 18.48 5.36
C TRP A 236 0.28 19.85 5.08
N GLN A 237 1.43 20.14 5.68
CA GLN A 237 2.16 21.40 5.46
C GLN A 237 2.56 21.61 4.01
N LYS A 238 2.88 20.52 3.30
CA LYS A 238 3.20 20.54 1.87
C LYS A 238 1.98 20.48 0.96
N ARG A 239 0.75 20.52 1.50
CA ARG A 239 -0.49 20.47 0.72
C ARG A 239 -0.54 19.25 -0.22
N ARG A 240 -0.21 18.08 0.32
CA ARG A 240 -0.17 16.82 -0.46
C ARG A 240 -1.41 15.95 -0.32
N TYR A 241 -2.39 16.35 0.49
CA TYR A 241 -3.69 15.69 0.56
C TYR A 241 -4.79 16.68 0.95
N ASN A 242 -6.01 16.38 0.50
CA ASN A 242 -7.24 16.98 0.98
C ASN A 242 -7.76 16.24 2.22
N GLU A 243 -7.99 14.93 2.07
CA GLU A 243 -8.42 14.00 3.10
C GLU A 243 -7.58 12.71 3.05
N LEU A 244 -7.32 12.11 4.20
CA LEU A 244 -6.52 10.88 4.31
C LEU A 244 -7.28 9.82 5.11
N LEU A 245 -7.41 8.63 4.52
CA LEU A 245 -7.94 7.44 5.16
C LEU A 245 -6.80 6.46 5.44
N PHE A 246 -6.48 6.24 6.71
CA PHE A 246 -5.46 5.31 7.15
C PHE A 246 -6.11 4.03 7.68
N ILE A 247 -5.80 2.87 7.10
CA ILE A 247 -6.30 1.56 7.54
C ILE A 247 -5.11 0.68 7.87
N ILE A 248 -5.11 0.07 9.06
CA ILE A 248 -4.05 -0.83 9.48
C ILE A 248 -4.61 -2.16 9.99
N ASP A 249 -4.18 -3.27 9.39
CA ASP A 249 -4.48 -4.63 9.85
C ASP A 249 -3.25 -5.27 10.52
N THR A 250 -3.23 -5.21 11.84
CA THR A 250 -2.16 -5.73 12.70
C THR A 250 -2.63 -5.84 14.16
N CYS A 251 -1.97 -6.65 14.99
CA CYS A 251 -2.23 -6.63 16.44
C CYS A 251 -1.90 -5.26 17.02
N GLN A 252 -2.67 -4.84 18.02
CA GLN A 252 -2.56 -3.51 18.64
C GLN A 252 -2.57 -2.33 17.64
N GLY A 253 -3.23 -2.51 16.48
CA GLY A 253 -3.23 -1.53 15.39
C GLY A 253 -3.69 -0.13 15.80
N ALA A 254 -4.62 -0.03 16.77
CA ALA A 254 -5.09 1.25 17.27
C ALA A 254 -3.97 2.14 17.83
N SER A 255 -2.91 1.55 18.41
CA SER A 255 -1.78 2.30 18.95
C SER A 255 -1.02 3.10 17.88
N MET A 256 -1.16 2.75 16.59
CA MET A 256 -0.44 3.40 15.50
C MET A 256 -0.99 4.77 15.12
N TYR A 257 -2.28 5.04 15.40
CA TYR A 257 -2.90 6.33 15.07
C TYR A 257 -3.15 7.22 16.29
N GLU A 258 -2.84 6.78 17.51
CA GLU A 258 -3.06 7.57 18.75
C GLU A 258 -2.32 8.91 18.74
N ARG A 259 -1.18 8.97 18.05
CA ARG A 259 -0.33 10.16 17.97
C ARG A 259 -0.57 11.02 16.74
N PHE A 260 -1.55 10.69 15.90
CA PHE A 260 -1.91 11.58 14.78
C PHE A 260 -2.48 12.89 15.33
N TYR A 261 -2.05 14.00 14.75
CA TYR A 261 -2.48 15.35 15.14
C TYR A 261 -2.80 16.25 13.94
N SER A 262 -2.45 15.83 12.71
CA SER A 262 -2.76 16.58 11.50
C SER A 262 -4.24 16.44 11.12
N PRO A 263 -4.86 17.50 10.57
CA PRO A 263 -6.27 17.50 10.26
C PRO A 263 -6.62 16.67 9.03
N ASN A 264 -7.91 16.42 8.86
CA ASN A 264 -8.53 15.69 7.74
C ASN A 264 -8.05 14.23 7.62
N ILE A 265 -7.76 13.60 8.77
CA ILE A 265 -7.36 12.19 8.83
C ILE A 265 -8.45 11.38 9.50
N MET A 266 -8.87 10.31 8.84
CA MET A 266 -9.67 9.24 9.41
C MET A 266 -8.79 7.98 9.52
N ALA A 267 -8.78 7.33 10.68
CA ALA A 267 -7.95 6.14 10.90
C ALA A 267 -8.77 4.95 11.39
N LEU A 268 -8.51 3.77 10.84
CA LEU A 268 -9.14 2.50 11.18
C LEU A 268 -8.06 1.48 11.51
N ALA A 269 -8.33 0.61 12.49
CA ALA A 269 -7.47 -0.50 12.84
C ALA A 269 -8.27 -1.79 13.04
N SER A 270 -7.66 -2.92 12.73
CA SER A 270 -8.24 -4.25 12.97
C SER A 270 -8.46 -4.59 14.45
N SER A 271 -7.66 -4.01 15.37
CA SER A 271 -7.70 -4.34 16.80
C SER A 271 -7.35 -3.15 17.70
N GLN A 272 -7.91 -3.12 18.92
CA GLN A 272 -7.56 -2.14 19.95
C GLN A 272 -6.21 -2.41 20.62
N VAL A 273 -5.71 -1.44 21.40
CA VAL A 273 -4.50 -1.60 22.22
C VAL A 273 -4.70 -2.73 23.23
N GLY A 274 -3.73 -3.64 23.32
CA GLY A 274 -3.82 -4.85 24.14
C GLY A 274 -4.62 -6.01 23.53
N GLU A 275 -5.20 -5.85 22.33
CA GLU A 275 -5.86 -6.94 21.59
C GLU A 275 -5.03 -7.41 20.39
N ASP A 276 -5.14 -8.71 20.09
CA ASP A 276 -4.52 -9.35 18.92
C ASP A 276 -5.44 -9.28 17.69
N SER A 277 -4.87 -9.05 16.51
CA SER A 277 -5.56 -9.31 15.23
C SER A 277 -5.36 -10.77 14.84
N LEU A 278 -6.36 -11.40 14.23
CA LEU A 278 -6.37 -12.83 13.96
C LEU A 278 -6.44 -13.16 12.47
N SER A 279 -5.72 -14.20 12.10
CA SER A 279 -5.78 -14.78 10.77
C SER A 279 -7.09 -15.54 10.51
N HIS A 280 -7.49 -15.59 9.25
CA HIS A 280 -8.65 -16.31 8.74
C HIS A 280 -8.24 -17.36 7.70
N GLN A 281 -9.18 -18.22 7.32
CA GLN A 281 -9.05 -19.21 6.23
C GLN A 281 -7.70 -19.97 6.17
N PRO A 282 -7.45 -20.94 7.08
CA PRO A 282 -6.32 -21.85 6.91
C PRO A 282 -6.52 -22.73 5.67
N ASP A 283 -5.48 -22.86 4.86
CA ASP A 283 -5.46 -23.73 3.70
C ASP A 283 -4.43 -24.86 3.86
N PRO A 284 -4.87 -26.14 3.89
CA PRO A 284 -3.95 -27.26 4.05
C PRO A 284 -2.99 -27.49 2.87
N ALA A 285 -3.35 -27.08 1.65
CA ALA A 285 -2.52 -27.28 0.47
C ALA A 285 -1.35 -26.29 0.43
N ILE A 286 -1.62 -25.01 0.74
CA ILE A 286 -0.61 -23.94 0.86
C ILE A 286 0.12 -24.04 2.22
N GLY A 287 -0.54 -24.60 3.24
CA GLY A 287 0.03 -24.90 4.56
C GLY A 287 0.07 -23.72 5.52
N VAL A 288 -0.62 -22.61 5.19
CA VAL A 288 -0.67 -21.37 5.96
C VAL A 288 -2.06 -20.73 5.87
N HIS A 289 -2.28 -19.63 6.59
CA HIS A 289 -3.49 -18.82 6.47
C HIS A 289 -3.45 -17.93 5.23
N LEU A 290 -4.59 -17.80 4.54
CA LEU A 290 -4.68 -17.04 3.30
C LEU A 290 -4.98 -15.55 3.48
N MET A 291 -5.66 -15.18 4.57
CA MET A 291 -6.10 -13.80 4.79
C MET A 291 -6.24 -13.51 6.28
N ASP A 292 -6.31 -12.24 6.68
CA ASP A 292 -6.70 -11.85 8.04
C ASP A 292 -8.21 -11.64 8.18
N ARG A 293 -8.74 -11.82 9.39
CA ARG A 293 -10.20 -11.74 9.63
C ARG A 293 -10.77 -10.36 9.31
N TYR A 294 -10.12 -9.31 9.80
CA TYR A 294 -10.60 -7.94 9.55
C TYR A 294 -10.60 -7.64 8.05
N THR A 295 -9.47 -7.88 7.38
CA THR A 295 -9.36 -7.69 5.93
C THR A 295 -10.35 -8.55 5.15
N PHE A 296 -10.66 -9.78 5.57
CA PHE A 296 -11.70 -10.61 4.94
C PHE A 296 -13.05 -9.90 4.87
N TYR A 297 -13.55 -9.40 6.00
CA TYR A 297 -14.87 -8.76 6.05
C TYR A 297 -14.88 -7.38 5.38
N VAL A 298 -13.77 -6.64 5.44
CA VAL A 298 -13.61 -5.40 4.67
C VAL A 298 -13.69 -5.69 3.17
N LEU A 299 -13.01 -6.72 2.69
CA LEU A 299 -13.02 -7.08 1.28
C LEU A 299 -14.37 -7.62 0.83
N GLU A 300 -15.04 -8.44 1.64
CA GLU A 300 -16.40 -8.92 1.37
C GLU A 300 -17.37 -7.74 1.20
N PHE A 301 -17.30 -6.76 2.10
CA PHE A 301 -18.05 -5.51 1.96
C PHE A 301 -17.68 -4.76 0.68
N LEU A 302 -16.38 -4.57 0.41
CA LEU A 302 -15.92 -3.85 -0.77
C LEU A 302 -16.33 -4.56 -2.07
N GLU A 303 -16.43 -5.90 -2.10
CA GLU A 303 -16.87 -6.66 -3.27
C GLU A 303 -18.30 -6.26 -3.72
N GLU A 304 -19.18 -5.90 -2.79
CA GLU A 304 -20.55 -5.43 -3.08
C GLU A 304 -20.60 -3.95 -3.52
N ILE A 305 -19.54 -3.18 -3.26
CA ILE A 305 -19.45 -1.77 -3.64
C ILE A 305 -19.15 -1.63 -5.13
N ASN A 306 -19.89 -0.73 -5.78
CA ASN A 306 -19.65 -0.27 -7.13
C ASN A 306 -19.44 1.26 -7.13
N PRO A 307 -18.93 1.85 -8.23
CA PRO A 307 -18.68 3.29 -8.28
C PRO A 307 -19.92 4.19 -8.06
N ALA A 308 -21.14 3.66 -8.24
CA ALA A 308 -22.39 4.40 -8.00
C ALA A 308 -22.98 4.16 -6.59
N SER A 309 -22.39 3.28 -5.79
CA SER A 309 -22.84 2.96 -4.45
C SER A 309 -22.87 4.19 -3.55
N GLN A 310 -23.91 4.28 -2.71
CA GLN A 310 -24.12 5.36 -1.75
C GLN A 310 -23.78 4.95 -0.31
N ASN A 311 -23.05 3.84 -0.14
CA ASN A 311 -22.57 3.38 1.16
C ASN A 311 -21.61 4.40 1.76
N ASN A 312 -21.69 4.57 3.07
CA ASN A 312 -20.94 5.58 3.81
C ASN A 312 -19.89 4.96 4.72
N MET A 313 -18.98 5.78 5.26
CA MET A 313 -17.89 5.31 6.13
C MET A 313 -18.38 4.66 7.44
N ASN A 314 -19.58 5.01 7.93
CA ASN A 314 -20.16 4.37 9.11
C ASN A 314 -20.61 2.92 8.84
N ASP A 315 -20.92 2.58 7.58
CA ASP A 315 -21.14 1.19 7.16
C ASP A 315 -19.82 0.41 7.24
N LEU A 316 -18.71 1.02 6.79
CA LEU A 316 -17.37 0.43 6.88
C LEU A 316 -16.93 0.17 8.33
N PHE A 317 -17.30 1.04 9.28
CA PHE A 317 -16.97 0.83 10.70
C PHE A 317 -17.65 -0.40 11.31
N GLN A 318 -18.72 -0.88 10.69
CA GLN A 318 -19.54 -1.99 11.22
C GLN A 318 -19.27 -3.32 10.51
N VAL A 319 -18.41 -3.37 9.50
CA VAL A 319 -18.16 -4.59 8.68
C VAL A 319 -17.65 -5.76 9.50
N CYS A 320 -16.91 -5.49 10.57
CA CYS A 320 -16.35 -6.54 11.41
C CYS A 320 -16.70 -6.33 12.89
N PRO A 321 -17.90 -6.72 13.33
CA PRO A 321 -18.22 -6.72 14.75
C PRO A 321 -17.30 -7.67 15.52
N LYS A 322 -17.16 -7.43 16.83
CA LYS A 322 -16.29 -8.22 17.72
C LYS A 322 -16.55 -9.73 17.66
N SER A 323 -17.79 -10.15 17.39
CA SER A 323 -18.15 -11.57 17.24
C SER A 323 -17.48 -12.25 16.04
N LEU A 324 -17.25 -11.52 14.95
CA LEU A 324 -16.66 -12.05 13.71
C LEU A 324 -15.13 -11.90 13.71
N CYS A 325 -14.64 -10.71 14.06
CA CYS A 325 -13.22 -10.40 14.12
C CYS A 325 -12.50 -11.07 15.30
N VAL A 326 -13.22 -11.39 16.38
CA VAL A 326 -12.65 -11.87 17.66
C VAL A 326 -11.61 -10.88 18.23
N SER A 327 -11.67 -9.66 17.74
CA SER A 327 -10.93 -8.46 18.12
C SER A 327 -11.90 -7.29 17.92
N THR A 328 -11.58 -6.15 18.50
CA THR A 328 -12.42 -4.95 18.41
C THR A 328 -11.78 -4.01 17.39
N PRO A 329 -12.32 -3.87 16.17
CA PRO A 329 -11.82 -2.86 15.25
C PRO A 329 -11.97 -1.47 15.85
N GLY A 330 -10.89 -0.69 15.78
CA GLY A 330 -10.85 0.68 16.23
C GLY A 330 -11.07 1.63 15.06
N HIS A 331 -11.71 2.77 15.32
CA HIS A 331 -11.77 3.89 14.38
C HIS A 331 -11.56 5.20 15.14
N ARG A 332 -10.90 6.15 14.49
CA ARG A 332 -10.60 7.48 15.02
C ARG A 332 -11.00 8.51 13.97
N THR A 333 -11.90 9.42 14.36
CA THR A 333 -12.53 10.40 13.47
C THR A 333 -12.47 11.84 14.00
N ASP A 334 -11.87 12.09 15.17
CA ASP A 334 -11.77 13.42 15.80
C ASP A 334 -10.96 14.43 14.97
N LEU A 335 -10.02 13.95 14.15
CA LEU A 335 -9.22 14.77 13.24
C LEU A 335 -9.94 15.03 11.91
N PHE A 336 -11.08 14.40 11.66
CA PHE A 336 -11.81 14.46 10.41
C PHE A 336 -12.99 15.44 10.53
N GLN A 337 -13.05 16.43 9.63
CA GLN A 337 -14.01 17.54 9.76
C GLN A 337 -15.46 17.16 9.41
N ARG A 338 -15.66 16.27 8.43
CA ARG A 338 -17.00 15.85 7.98
C ARG A 338 -17.53 14.72 8.88
N ASP A 339 -18.85 14.66 9.05
CA ASP A 339 -19.49 13.51 9.68
C ASP A 339 -19.30 12.25 8.80
N PRO A 340 -18.71 11.15 9.31
CA PRO A 340 -18.54 9.90 8.58
C PRO A 340 -19.81 9.34 7.93
N LYS A 341 -21.00 9.69 8.44
CA LYS A 341 -22.29 9.30 7.83
C LYS A 341 -22.52 9.91 6.45
N ASN A 342 -21.90 11.07 6.18
CA ASN A 342 -22.02 11.81 4.91
C ASN A 342 -20.79 11.62 4.00
N VAL A 343 -19.87 10.73 4.38
CA VAL A 343 -18.64 10.44 3.63
C VAL A 343 -18.84 9.11 2.95
N LEU A 344 -18.79 9.10 1.62
CA LEU A 344 -18.99 7.89 0.85
C LEU A 344 -17.72 7.03 0.86
N ILE A 345 -17.87 5.71 0.79
CA ILE A 345 -16.73 4.80 0.60
C ILE A 345 -15.95 5.14 -0.67
N THR A 346 -16.68 5.55 -1.71
CA THR A 346 -16.12 5.92 -3.02
C THR A 346 -15.27 7.19 -2.98
N ASP A 347 -15.36 8.03 -1.94
CA ASP A 347 -14.49 9.21 -1.74
C ASP A 347 -13.02 8.81 -1.47
N PHE A 348 -12.75 7.54 -1.08
CA PHE A 348 -11.40 7.03 -0.84
C PHE A 348 -11.03 5.81 -1.68
N PHE A 349 -11.98 4.90 -1.91
CA PHE A 349 -11.70 3.62 -2.58
C PHE A 349 -11.95 3.64 -4.08
N GLY A 350 -12.77 4.58 -4.58
CA GLY A 350 -13.12 4.65 -5.99
C GLY A 350 -12.49 5.84 -6.69
N SER A 351 -12.52 5.86 -8.02
CA SER A 351 -12.28 7.07 -8.80
C SER A 351 -13.55 7.35 -9.59
N VAL A 352 -14.57 7.88 -8.92
CA VAL A 352 -15.84 8.22 -9.59
C VAL A 352 -15.59 9.44 -10.46
N ARG A 353 -15.26 9.19 -11.74
CA ARG A 353 -15.35 10.24 -12.76
C ARG A 353 -16.84 10.54 -12.90
N LYS A 354 -17.29 11.70 -12.42
CA LYS A 354 -18.63 12.19 -12.74
C LYS A 354 -18.66 12.51 -14.23
N VAL A 355 -19.14 11.57 -15.03
CA VAL A 355 -19.32 11.73 -16.48
C VAL A 355 -20.78 12.09 -16.70
N GLU A 356 -21.05 13.36 -17.03
CA GLU A 356 -22.34 13.77 -17.59
C GLU A 356 -22.27 13.70 -19.11
N ILE A 357 -23.14 12.90 -19.71
CA ILE A 357 -23.28 12.83 -21.17
C ILE A 357 -24.12 14.04 -21.58
N THR A 358 -23.47 15.04 -22.17
CA THR A 358 -24.18 16.14 -22.81
C THR A 358 -24.70 15.70 -24.18
N THR A 359 -25.98 15.97 -24.47
CA THR A 359 -26.53 15.84 -25.83
C THR A 359 -26.21 17.06 -26.70
N GLU A 360 -25.59 18.09 -26.13
CA GLU A 360 -25.19 19.30 -26.84
C GLU A 360 -23.78 19.14 -27.40
N THR A 361 -23.60 19.50 -28.67
CA THR A 361 -22.28 19.51 -29.30
C THR A 361 -21.47 20.68 -28.76
N ILE A 362 -20.45 20.38 -27.94
CA ILE A 362 -19.45 21.38 -27.54
C ILE A 362 -18.57 21.67 -28.77
N SER A 363 -18.75 22.85 -29.37
CA SER A 363 -17.81 23.34 -30.38
C SER A 363 -16.54 23.80 -29.67
N LEU A 364 -15.51 22.96 -29.72
CA LEU A 364 -14.18 23.35 -29.31
C LEU A 364 -13.70 24.43 -30.28
N GLN A 365 -13.70 25.69 -29.85
CA GLN A 365 -13.03 26.75 -30.61
C GLN A 365 -11.54 26.43 -30.60
N LEU A 366 -11.06 25.97 -31.75
CA LEU A 366 -9.64 25.88 -31.99
C LEU A 366 -9.14 27.32 -32.11
N ASP A 367 -8.37 27.80 -31.13
CA ASP A 367 -7.69 29.10 -31.24
C ASP A 367 -6.66 29.02 -32.36
N SER A 368 -7.13 29.27 -33.58
CA SER A 368 -6.36 29.22 -34.83
C SER A 368 -5.22 30.25 -34.86
N GLU A 369 -5.22 31.25 -33.97
CA GLU A 369 -4.15 32.25 -33.88
C GLU A 369 -2.85 31.69 -33.28
N ILE A 370 -2.89 30.60 -32.50
CA ILE A 370 -1.67 30.00 -31.89
C ILE A 370 -0.96 29.01 -32.85
N MET A 371 -1.66 28.55 -33.90
CA MET A 371 -1.09 27.62 -34.88
C MET A 371 -0.28 28.33 -35.97
N GLU A 372 -0.62 29.56 -36.36
CA GLU A 372 0.08 30.25 -37.46
C GLU A 372 1.50 30.75 -37.09
N ASP A 373 1.74 31.10 -35.82
CA ASP A 373 3.08 31.51 -35.38
C ASP A 373 4.05 30.33 -35.27
N ARG A 374 3.54 29.13 -34.93
CA ARG A 374 4.37 27.93 -34.78
C ARG A 374 4.80 27.32 -36.12
N TYR A 375 3.99 27.51 -37.18
CA TYR A 375 4.32 27.03 -38.52
C TYR A 375 5.43 27.83 -39.21
N LYS A 376 5.67 29.09 -38.80
CA LYS A 376 6.74 29.92 -39.38
C LYS A 376 8.11 29.66 -38.75
N GLU A 377 8.15 29.22 -37.50
CA GLU A 377 9.41 28.93 -36.80
C GLU A 377 9.99 27.57 -37.24
N ASP A 378 9.15 26.58 -37.52
CA ASP A 378 9.59 25.25 -37.98
C ASP A 378 10.19 25.27 -39.40
N GLN A 379 9.68 26.08 -40.33
CA GLN A 379 10.18 26.12 -41.71
C GLN A 379 11.59 26.72 -41.87
N MET A 380 12.05 27.55 -40.93
CA MET A 380 13.41 28.11 -41.00
C MET A 380 14.47 27.16 -40.43
N SER A 381 14.06 26.09 -39.75
CA SER A 381 14.95 25.10 -39.13
C SER A 381 15.19 23.84 -39.99
N GLU A 382 14.37 23.63 -41.02
CA GLU A 382 14.38 22.40 -41.84
C GLU A 382 15.44 22.42 -42.97
N GLU A 383 15.97 23.59 -43.33
CA GLU A 383 16.95 23.74 -44.42
C GLU A 383 18.41 23.43 -43.99
N LEU A 384 18.67 23.12 -42.72
CA LEU A 384 20.02 22.87 -42.19
C LEU A 384 20.17 21.62 -41.32
N MET A 385 19.39 20.56 -41.56
CA MET A 385 19.52 19.32 -40.80
C MET A 385 20.04 18.17 -41.69
N GLU A 386 21.29 17.75 -41.44
CA GLU A 386 21.80 16.47 -41.95
C GLU A 386 20.87 15.32 -41.49
N PRO A 387 20.69 14.27 -42.30
CA PRO A 387 19.78 13.18 -41.99
C PRO A 387 20.21 12.48 -40.70
N LEU A 388 19.46 12.74 -39.62
CA LEU A 388 19.65 12.09 -38.32
C LEU A 388 19.35 10.59 -38.47
N LYS A 389 20.42 9.79 -38.40
CA LYS A 389 20.33 8.33 -38.39
C LYS A 389 19.94 7.87 -36.98
N TYR A 390 18.83 7.15 -36.85
CA TYR A 390 18.42 6.54 -35.59
C TYR A 390 19.55 5.68 -35.00
N ALA A 391 19.86 5.88 -33.72
CA ALA A 391 20.74 4.98 -32.99
C ALA A 391 20.06 3.62 -32.85
N GLU A 392 20.76 2.54 -33.20
CA GLU A 392 20.25 1.17 -33.04
C GLU A 392 19.96 0.91 -31.56
N GLN A 393 18.67 0.81 -31.24
CA GLN A 393 18.20 0.48 -29.91
C GLN A 393 18.39 -1.04 -29.72
N LEU A 394 19.50 -1.38 -29.04
CA LEU A 394 19.93 -2.71 -28.59
C LEU A 394 20.60 -3.62 -29.66
N PRO A 395 21.93 -3.85 -29.60
CA PRO A 395 22.57 -4.93 -30.35
C PRO A 395 22.26 -6.27 -29.67
N VAL A 396 21.07 -6.82 -29.90
CA VAL A 396 20.64 -8.12 -29.34
C VAL A 396 21.53 -9.28 -29.84
N ALA A 397 22.33 -9.08 -30.89
CA ALA A 397 23.23 -10.10 -31.45
C ALA A 397 24.55 -10.29 -30.69
N GLN A 398 24.95 -9.41 -29.76
CA GLN A 398 26.23 -9.56 -29.04
C GLN A 398 26.14 -10.25 -27.68
N ILE A 399 24.94 -10.52 -27.17
CA ILE A 399 24.75 -11.16 -25.85
C ILE A 399 24.78 -12.70 -25.93
N ILE A 400 24.62 -13.29 -27.13
CA ILE A 400 24.50 -14.75 -27.28
C ILE A 400 25.87 -15.48 -27.37
N HIS A 401 27.00 -14.76 -27.43
CA HIS A 401 28.33 -15.39 -27.51
C HIS A 401 29.29 -15.18 -26.32
N GLN A 402 28.84 -14.60 -25.21
CA GLN A 402 29.66 -14.60 -24.00
C GLN A 402 29.42 -15.88 -23.18
N LYS A 403 30.07 -16.99 -23.58
CA LYS A 403 30.32 -18.09 -22.65
C LYS A 403 31.13 -17.52 -21.47
N PRO A 404 30.65 -17.62 -20.20
CA PRO A 404 31.47 -17.23 -19.07
C PRO A 404 32.71 -18.13 -19.05
N LYS A 405 33.90 -17.52 -19.12
CA LYS A 405 35.14 -18.23 -18.80
C LYS A 405 35.03 -18.69 -17.33
N PRO A 406 35.22 -19.98 -17.01
CA PRO A 406 35.23 -20.43 -15.63
C PRO A 406 36.34 -19.68 -14.91
N LYS A 407 35.96 -18.87 -13.91
CA LYS A 407 36.92 -18.28 -12.98
C LYS A 407 37.32 -19.39 -12.01
N ASP A 408 38.56 -19.84 -12.11
CA ASP A 408 39.19 -20.69 -11.11
C ASP A 408 39.26 -19.92 -9.78
N TRP A 409 38.20 -20.05 -8.99
CA TRP A 409 38.14 -19.47 -7.66
C TRP A 409 39.03 -20.29 -6.73
N HIS A 410 40.20 -19.72 -6.40
CA HIS A 410 41.02 -20.20 -5.29
C HIS A 410 40.73 -19.33 -4.07
N PRO A 411 40.40 -19.91 -2.90
CA PRO A 411 40.31 -19.14 -1.68
C PRO A 411 41.68 -18.55 -1.34
N PRO A 412 41.77 -17.29 -0.86
CA PRO A 412 43.04 -16.73 -0.40
C PRO A 412 43.61 -17.61 0.71
N GLY A 413 44.90 -17.96 0.62
CA GLY A 413 45.54 -19.03 1.41
C GLY A 413 45.44 -18.92 2.95
N GLY A 414 44.96 -17.79 3.49
CA GLY A 414 44.67 -17.61 4.91
C GLY A 414 43.29 -18.10 5.37
N PHE A 415 42.32 -18.29 4.47
CA PHE A 415 40.94 -18.60 4.85
C PHE A 415 40.77 -20.03 5.37
N ILE A 416 41.50 -20.99 4.76
CA ILE A 416 41.47 -22.39 5.18
C ILE A 416 42.20 -22.55 6.53
N LEU A 417 43.34 -21.88 6.72
CA LEU A 417 44.07 -21.90 8.00
C LEU A 417 43.25 -21.27 9.14
N GLY A 418 42.54 -20.17 8.87
CA GLY A 418 41.65 -19.53 9.85
C GLY A 418 40.48 -20.44 10.25
N LEU A 419 39.89 -21.16 9.30
CA LEU A 419 38.80 -22.10 9.56
C LEU A 419 39.28 -23.31 10.40
N TRP A 420 40.47 -23.85 10.11
CA TRP A 420 41.06 -24.94 10.90
C TRP A 420 41.44 -24.52 12.32
N ALA A 421 41.99 -23.32 12.51
CA ALA A 421 42.30 -22.80 13.84
C ALA A 421 41.03 -22.63 14.69
N LEU A 422 39.94 -22.16 14.07
CA LEU A 422 38.66 -21.96 14.76
C LEU A 422 38.01 -23.29 15.14
N ILE A 423 38.05 -24.29 14.24
CA ILE A 423 37.57 -25.65 14.52
C ILE A 423 38.37 -26.29 15.67
N ILE A 424 39.71 -26.17 15.67
CA ILE A 424 40.57 -26.70 16.74
C ILE A 424 40.29 -26.00 18.07
N MET A 425 40.14 -24.67 18.09
CA MET A 425 39.80 -23.95 19.31
C MET A 425 38.42 -24.33 19.86
N VAL A 426 37.42 -24.47 18.98
CA VAL A 426 36.08 -24.92 19.40
C VAL A 426 36.14 -26.36 19.93
N PHE A 427 36.90 -27.24 19.29
CA PHE A 427 37.10 -28.62 19.74
C PHE A 427 37.78 -28.71 21.12
N PHE A 428 38.86 -27.97 21.38
CA PHE A 428 39.50 -27.96 22.69
C PHE A 428 38.64 -27.31 23.78
N LYS A 429 37.88 -26.27 23.44
CA LYS A 429 36.99 -25.59 24.40
C LYS A 429 35.76 -26.42 24.76
N THR A 430 35.27 -27.28 23.85
CA THR A 430 34.09 -28.13 24.08
C THR A 430 34.42 -29.54 24.56
N TYR A 431 35.48 -30.17 24.02
CA TYR A 431 35.84 -31.56 24.33
C TYR A 431 37.11 -31.71 25.19
N GLY A 432 38.09 -30.81 25.03
CA GLY A 432 39.43 -30.96 25.61
C GLY A 432 39.48 -30.96 27.14
N ILE A 433 38.68 -30.13 27.81
CA ILE A 433 38.76 -29.99 29.28
C ILE A 433 38.07 -31.17 30.01
N LYS A 434 37.08 -31.83 29.40
CA LYS A 434 36.36 -32.96 30.03
C LYS A 434 37.06 -34.31 29.87
N HIS A 435 37.88 -34.50 28.83
CA HIS A 435 38.48 -35.81 28.51
C HIS A 435 39.98 -35.96 28.80
N MET A 436 40.70 -34.92 29.20
CA MET A 436 42.13 -35.05 29.57
C MET A 436 42.40 -35.80 30.89
N LYS A 437 41.38 -36.23 31.64
CA LYS A 437 41.58 -37.09 32.84
C LYS A 437 41.79 -38.57 32.53
N PHE A 438 41.69 -39.00 31.27
CA PHE A 438 41.86 -40.40 30.86
C PHE A 438 43.04 -40.63 29.92
N ILE A 439 43.86 -39.60 29.69
CA ILE A 439 45.09 -39.67 28.90
C ILE A 439 46.18 -38.92 29.67
N PHE A 440 46.48 -39.37 30.89
CA PHE A 440 47.76 -39.27 31.60
C PHE A 440 47.69 -40.11 32.87
#